data_AF-A0A416WB39-F1
#
_entry.id   AF-A0A416WB39-F1
#
_cell.length_a   1.000
_cell.length_b   1.000
_cell.length_c   1.000
_cell.angle_alpha   90.00
_cell.angle_beta   90.00
_cell.angle_gamma   90.00
#
_symmetry.space_group_name_H-M   'P 1'
#
loop_
_entity.id
_entity.type
_entity.pdbx_description
1 polymer ?
#
loop_
_entity_poly.entity_id
_entity_poly.type
_entity_poly.pdbx_seq_one_letter_code
_entity_poly.pdbx_strand_id
1 'polypeptide(L)' 'MVKPSAKLVEKTLNRMLKVDANSTSCALIYQPKAPKELERFRGEK' A
#
# COMPACT_ATOMS: atom_id res chain seq x y z
N MET A 1 -18.32 -33.22 -2.28
CA MET A 1 -18.24 -32.51 -0.98
C MET A 1 -16.86 -31.87 -0.87
N VAL A 2 -16.75 -30.54 -0.89
CA VAL A 2 -15.45 -29.85 -0.79
C VAL A 2 -14.93 -30.00 0.64
N LYS A 3 -13.71 -30.53 0.80
CA LYS A 3 -13.09 -30.75 2.12
C LYS A 3 -12.99 -29.40 2.86
N PRO A 4 -13.24 -29.34 4.18
CA PRO A 4 -13.14 -28.09 4.96
C PRO A 4 -11.82 -27.34 4.78
N SER A 5 -10.72 -28.08 4.61
CA SER A 5 -9.39 -27.55 4.31
C SER A 5 -9.32 -26.82 2.97
N ALA A 6 -9.97 -27.32 1.92
CA ALA A 6 -10.02 -26.64 0.63
C ALA A 6 -10.81 -25.32 0.69
N LYS A 7 -11.92 -25.27 1.45
CA LYS A 7 -12.67 -24.03 1.70
C LYS A 7 -11.85 -22.99 2.48
N LEU A 8 -11.03 -23.45 3.44
CA LEU A 8 -10.16 -22.56 4.20
C LEU A 8 -9.08 -21.93 3.30
N VAL A 9 -8.49 -22.72 2.41
CA VAL A 9 -7.51 -22.25 1.42
C VAL A 9 -8.15 -21.23 0.47
N GLU A 10 -9.31 -21.54 -0.09
CA GLU A 10 -10.07 -20.63 -0.96
C GLU A 10 -10.36 -19.29 -0.27
N LYS A 11 -10.83 -19.32 0.98
CA LYS A 11 -11.12 -18.12 1.76
C LYS A 11 -9.88 -17.28 2.02
N THR A 12 -8.76 -17.94 2.31
CA THR A 12 -7.49 -17.26 2.57
C THR A 12 -6.97 -16.58 1.31
N LEU A 13 -6.99 -17.30 0.18
CA LEU A 13 -6.53 -16.77 -1.10
C LEU A 13 -7.38 -15.57 -1.56
N ASN A 14 -8.71 -15.69 -1.46
CA ASN A 14 -9.63 -14.58 -1.76
C ASN A 14 -9.37 -13.35 -0.89
N ARG A 15 -8.97 -13.54 0.38
CA ARG A 15 -8.64 -12.42 1.27
C ARG A 15 -7.33 -11.75 0.85
N MET A 16 -6.32 -12.53 0.49
CA MET A 16 -5.04 -12.00 0.01
C MET A 16 -5.19 -11.20 -1.27
N LEU A 17 -5.94 -11.73 -2.25
CA LEU A 17 -6.23 -11.01 -3.51
C LEU A 17 -6.93 -9.68 -3.26
N LYS A 18 -7.89 -9.65 -2.32
CA LYS A 18 -8.55 -8.39 -1.93
C LYS A 18 -7.62 -7.40 -1.24
N VAL A 19 -6.69 -7.88 -0.40
CA VAL A 19 -5.72 -7.00 0.25
C VAL A 19 -4.76 -6.41 -0.77
N ASP A 20 -4.23 -7.24 -1.66
CA ASP A 20 -3.29 -6.83 -2.70
C ASP A 20 -3.92 -5.83 -3.67
N ALA A 21 -5.11 -6.14 -4.21
CA ALA A 21 -5.81 -5.26 -5.14
C ALA A 21 -6.26 -3.91 -4.54
N ASN A 22 -6.42 -3.84 -3.21
CA ASN A 22 -6.77 -2.60 -2.51
C ASN A 22 -5.56 -1.93 -1.83
N SER A 23 -4.38 -2.55 -1.88
CA SER A 23 -3.15 -1.97 -1.34
C SER A 23 -2.72 -0.84 -2.26
N THR A 24 -2.75 0.40 -1.75
CA THR A 24 -2.22 1.54 -2.49
C THR A 24 -0.77 1.77 -2.09
N SER A 25 0.13 1.86 -3.07
CA SER A 25 1.56 2.11 -2.83
C SER A 25 1.87 3.51 -2.31
N CYS A 26 0.84 4.34 -2.10
CA CYS A 26 0.95 5.76 -1.77
C CYS A 26 1.47 6.02 -0.34
N ALA A 27 1.39 5.03 0.56
CA ALA A 27 1.80 5.18 1.95
C ALA A 27 3.33 5.22 2.17
N LEU A 28 4.10 4.66 1.23
CA LEU A 28 5.57 4.55 1.33
C LEU A 28 6.25 5.19 0.12
N ILE A 29 5.81 6.40 -0.25
CA ILE A 29 6.51 7.18 -1.27
C ILE A 29 7.70 7.84 -0.57
N TYR A 30 8.92 7.40 -0.91
CA TYR A 30 10.12 8.16 -0.59
C TYR A 30 10.04 9.51 -1.29
N GLN A 31 9.91 10.59 -0.51
CA GLN A 31 10.18 11.92 -1.02
C GLN A 31 11.67 12.22 -0.84
N PRO A 32 12.41 12.47 -1.94
CA PRO A 32 13.76 12.99 -1.84
C PRO A 32 13.76 14.29 -1.04
N LYS A 33 14.90 14.59 -0.40
CA LYS A 33 15.09 15.88 0.25
C LYS A 33 14.81 17.00 -0.77
N ALA A 34 14.00 17.99 -0.37
CA ALA A 34 13.64 19.09 -1.26
C ALA A 34 14.91 19.77 -1.83
N PRO A 35 14.94 20.09 -3.14
CA PRO A 35 16.01 20.87 -3.75
C PRO A 35 16.30 22.17 -2.99
N LYS A 36 17.58 22.53 -2.83
CA LYS A 36 18.01 23.77 -2.15
C LYS A 36 17.37 25.03 -2.76
N GLU A 37 17.15 25.03 -4.06
CA GLU A 37 16.50 26.12 -4.78
C GLU A 37 15.05 26.36 -4.35
N LEU A 38 14.40 25.37 -3.73
CA LEU A 38 13.05 25.48 -3.20
C LEU A 38 13.00 25.98 -1.75
N GLU A 39 14.14 26.03 -1.04
CA GLU A 39 14.19 26.54 0.34
C GLU A 39 13.77 28.00 0.41
N ARG A 40 14.03 28.80 -0.64
CA ARG A 40 13.60 30.21 -0.75
C ARG A 40 12.07 30.41 -0.78
N PHE A 41 11.32 29.35 -1.08
CA PHE A 41 9.86 29.36 -1.12
C PHE A 41 9.23 28.75 0.13
N ARG A 42 10.05 28.30 1.08
CA ARG A 42 9.56 27.82 2.37
C ARG A 42 9.08 29.04 3.16
N GLY A 43 7.77 29.30 3.09
CA GLY A 43 7.15 30.47 3.72
C GLY A 43 7.48 30.55 5.21
N GLU A 44 7.95 31.71 5.63
CA GLU A 44 7.92 32.13 7.02
C GLU A 44 6.46 32.25 7.46
N LYS A 45 6.16 31.69 8.63
CA LYS A 45 4.91 31.94 9.35
C LYS A 45 5.18 32.98 10.41
#